data_AF-A0A3D0D3D2-F1
#
_entry.id   AF-A0A3D0D3D2-F1
#
_cell.length_a   1.000
_cell.length_b   1.000
_cell.length_c   1.000
_cell.angle_alpha   90.00
_cell.angle_beta   90.00
_cell.angle_gamma   90.00
#
_symmetry.space_group_name_H-M   'P 1'
#
loop_
_entity.id
_entity.type
_entity.pdbx_description
1 polymer ?
#
loop_
_entity_poly.entity_id
_entity_poly.type
_entity_poly.pdbx_seq_one_letter_code
_entity_poly.pdbx_strand_id
1 'polypeptide(L)'
;MHRQWSRGLALVIALGAGIITLGSFFVHQPILDQVSTWLVESGLIVAAFALLLGLLNVLLVHVRKIRERAPGWAYSLFLVSVVLVLLILGRPGTAGPNAPAVAFTFEYLLLPLQAAIFSLLAFFILAVAYQAVRATSWEMVLFLAAALIVVIGGSPLANIVPQLSVVKSFLLSVPVTAGSRGLLLGIALGVTATGLRLAFDGRRYFQ
;
A
#
# COMPACT_ATOMS: atom_id res chain seq x y z
N MET A 1 33.10 -4.16 -12.21
CA MET A 1 32.92 -2.86 -11.51
C MET A 1 31.97 -1.88 -12.21
N HIS A 2 31.82 -1.91 -13.54
CA HIS A 2 30.95 -0.97 -14.30
C HIS A 2 29.43 -1.08 -14.03
N ARG A 3 28.95 -2.17 -13.41
CA ARG A 3 27.52 -2.48 -13.24
C ARG A 3 26.88 -1.98 -11.94
N GLN A 4 27.67 -1.46 -10.99
CA GLN A 4 27.16 -0.90 -9.72
C GLN A 4 26.82 0.60 -9.85
N TRP A 5 27.54 1.32 -10.72
CA TRP A 5 27.33 2.74 -11.01
C TRP A 5 25.96 3.04 -11.63
N SER A 6 25.47 2.18 -12.52
CA SER A 6 24.14 2.32 -13.11
C SER A 6 22.99 2.14 -12.09
N ARG A 7 23.27 1.51 -10.94
CA ARG A 7 22.26 1.19 -9.90
C ARG A 7 22.03 2.36 -8.95
N GLY A 8 23.11 3.00 -8.51
CA GLY A 8 23.03 4.26 -7.76
C GLY A 8 22.40 5.35 -8.62
N LEU A 9 22.77 5.40 -9.91
CA LEU A 9 22.19 6.34 -10.86
C LEU A 9 20.67 6.20 -10.98
N ALA A 10 20.15 4.98 -11.16
CA ALA A 10 18.70 4.77 -11.28
C ALA A 10 17.93 5.18 -10.01
N LEU A 11 18.48 4.90 -8.84
CA LEU A 11 17.88 5.32 -7.56
C LEU A 11 17.89 6.84 -7.41
N VAL A 12 19.02 7.48 -7.71
CA VAL A 12 19.16 8.94 -7.66
C VAL A 12 18.21 9.61 -8.65
N ILE A 13 18.05 9.03 -9.85
CA ILE A 13 17.08 9.52 -10.85
C ILE A 13 15.65 9.37 -10.33
N ALA A 14 15.27 8.22 -9.77
CA ALA A 14 13.91 8.01 -9.24
C ALA A 14 13.59 8.93 -8.06
N LEU A 15 14.52 9.09 -7.12
CA LEU A 15 14.39 10.02 -5.99
C LEU A 15 14.36 11.46 -6.47
N GLY A 16 15.24 11.84 -7.40
CA GLY A 16 15.27 13.16 -8.01
C GLY A 16 13.97 13.49 -8.72
N ALA A 17 13.44 12.56 -9.50
CA ALA A 17 12.14 12.71 -10.16
C ALA A 17 11.01 12.89 -9.12
N GLY A 18 10.99 12.08 -8.06
CA GLY A 18 10.04 12.23 -6.96
C GLY A 18 10.13 13.61 -6.28
N ILE A 19 11.32 14.09 -5.98
CA ILE A 19 11.54 15.42 -5.38
C ILE A 19 11.09 16.54 -6.32
N ILE A 20 11.42 16.46 -7.61
CA ILE A 20 11.02 17.46 -8.61
C ILE A 20 9.48 17.51 -8.73
N THR A 21 8.83 16.34 -8.82
CA THR A 21 7.36 16.26 -8.94
C THR A 21 6.65 16.76 -7.68
N LEU A 22 7.17 16.45 -6.49
CA LEU A 22 6.62 16.99 -5.24
C LEU A 22 6.86 18.49 -5.13
N GLY A 23 8.04 18.97 -5.53
CA GLY A 23 8.41 20.38 -5.48
C GLY A 23 7.50 21.28 -6.31
N SER A 24 7.01 20.80 -7.47
CA SER A 24 6.09 21.57 -8.32
C SER A 24 4.76 21.90 -7.63
N PHE A 25 4.30 21.10 -6.66
CA PHE A 25 3.09 21.40 -5.90
C PHE A 25 3.24 22.60 -4.95
N PHE A 26 4.46 22.92 -4.53
CA PHE A 26 4.73 24.00 -3.57
C PHE A 26 5.23 25.27 -4.25
N VAL A 27 5.90 25.14 -5.39
CA VAL A 27 6.55 26.26 -6.09
C VAL A 27 5.97 26.38 -7.50
N HIS A 28 5.10 27.37 -7.70
CA HIS A 28 4.46 27.64 -8.99
C HIS A 28 5.46 28.30 -9.95
N GLN A 29 6.14 27.49 -10.75
CA GLN A 29 7.11 27.94 -11.75
C GLN A 29 6.91 27.14 -13.05
N PRO A 30 6.69 27.79 -14.20
CA PRO A 30 6.30 27.11 -15.44
C PRO A 30 7.22 25.97 -15.88
N ILE A 31 8.53 26.12 -15.69
CA ILE A 31 9.53 25.11 -16.05
C ILE A 31 9.45 23.90 -15.13
N LEU A 32 9.26 24.10 -13.82
CA LEU A 32 9.13 23.01 -12.86
C LEU A 32 7.86 22.20 -13.11
N ASP A 33 6.76 22.89 -13.43
CA ASP A 33 5.48 22.25 -13.75
C ASP A 33 5.57 21.41 -15.03
N GLN A 34 6.27 21.92 -16.06
CA GLN A 34 6.48 21.20 -17.32
C GLN A 34 7.33 19.93 -17.12
N VAL A 35 8.44 20.03 -16.38
CA VAL A 35 9.31 18.87 -16.09
C VAL A 35 8.57 17.85 -15.21
N SER A 36 7.83 18.32 -14.21
CA SER A 36 7.01 17.48 -13.34
C SER A 36 5.96 16.71 -14.15
N THR A 37 5.24 17.40 -15.05
CA THR A 37 4.25 16.79 -15.93
C THR A 37 4.87 15.71 -16.82
N TRP A 38 6.01 16.00 -17.45
CA TRP A 38 6.74 15.04 -18.29
C TRP A 38 7.19 13.80 -17.50
N LEU A 39 7.67 13.98 -16.27
CA LEU A 39 8.05 12.90 -15.38
C LEU A 39 6.84 12.03 -14.97
N VAL A 40 5.72 12.67 -14.63
CA VAL A 40 4.48 11.98 -14.26
C VAL A 40 3.93 11.18 -15.44
N GLU A 41 3.85 11.77 -16.64
CA GLU A 41 3.40 11.09 -17.86
C GLU A 41 4.29 9.89 -18.20
N SER A 42 5.62 10.08 -18.11
CA SER A 42 6.59 8.99 -18.32
C SER A 42 6.40 7.88 -17.28
N GLY A 43 6.19 8.25 -16.02
CA GLY A 43 5.90 7.32 -14.93
C GLY A 43 4.61 6.53 -15.16
N LEU A 44 3.56 7.18 -15.67
CA LEU A 44 2.28 6.54 -16.00
C LEU A 44 2.45 5.49 -17.12
N ILE A 45 3.24 5.79 -18.15
CA ILE A 45 3.53 4.82 -19.23
C ILE A 45 4.26 3.60 -18.64
N VAL A 46 5.30 3.81 -17.83
CA VAL A 46 6.04 2.71 -17.19
C VAL A 46 5.13 1.90 -16.26
N ALA A 47 4.28 2.57 -15.47
CA ALA A 47 3.31 1.92 -14.60
C ALA A 47 2.31 1.05 -15.38
N ALA A 48 1.85 1.51 -16.54
CA ALA A 48 0.96 0.73 -17.40
C ALA A 48 1.63 -0.57 -17.88
N PHE A 49 2.90 -0.51 -18.33
CA PHE A 49 3.66 -1.71 -18.69
C PHE A 49 3.91 -2.61 -17.47
N ALA A 50 4.22 -2.05 -16.30
CA ALA A 50 4.42 -2.81 -15.09
C ALA A 50 3.15 -3.56 -14.66
N LEU A 51 1.97 -2.93 -14.80
CA LEU A 51 0.68 -3.57 -14.56
C LEU A 51 0.44 -4.75 -15.52
N LEU A 52 0.73 -4.57 -16.82
CA LEU A 52 0.62 -5.64 -17.81
C LEU A 52 1.56 -6.81 -17.48
N LEU A 53 2.82 -6.52 -17.14
CA LEU A 53 3.78 -7.55 -16.72
C LEU A 53 3.35 -8.25 -15.43
N GLY A 54 2.80 -7.51 -14.47
CA GLY A 54 2.25 -8.07 -13.23
C GLY A 54 1.10 -9.03 -13.49
N LEU A 55 0.14 -8.62 -14.33
CA LEU A 55 -0.97 -9.46 -14.76
C LEU A 55 -0.50 -10.72 -15.49
N LEU A 56 0.42 -10.56 -16.45
CA LEU A 56 1.00 -11.69 -17.18
C LEU A 56 1.73 -12.64 -16.25
N ASN A 57 2.51 -12.14 -15.29
CA ASN A 57 3.21 -12.96 -14.31
C ASN A 57 2.24 -13.81 -13.47
N VAL A 58 1.16 -13.20 -12.97
CA VAL A 58 0.11 -13.92 -12.23
C VAL A 58 -0.50 -15.01 -13.11
N LEU A 59 -0.90 -14.68 -14.34
CA LEU A 59 -1.48 -15.66 -15.27
C LEU A 59 -0.51 -16.80 -15.56
N LEU A 60 0.76 -16.52 -15.89
CA LEU A 60 1.77 -17.54 -16.20
C LEU A 60 2.00 -18.48 -15.01
N VAL A 61 2.15 -17.94 -13.81
CA VAL A 61 2.37 -18.74 -12.59
C VAL A 61 1.17 -19.66 -12.33
N HIS A 62 -0.05 -19.13 -12.41
CA HIS A 62 -1.26 -19.89 -12.12
C HIS A 62 -1.65 -20.86 -13.23
N VAL A 63 -1.47 -20.51 -14.51
CA VAL A 63 -1.68 -21.41 -15.64
C VAL A 63 -0.69 -22.57 -15.60
N ARG A 64 0.60 -22.32 -15.31
CA ARG A 64 1.58 -23.39 -15.09
C ARG A 64 1.15 -24.31 -13.94
N LYS A 65 0.73 -23.74 -12.81
CA LYS A 65 0.22 -24.48 -11.66
C LYS A 65 -1.00 -25.36 -11.98
N ILE A 66 -1.90 -24.88 -12.83
CA ILE A 66 -3.05 -25.65 -13.33
C ILE A 66 -2.59 -26.79 -14.23
N ARG A 67 -1.70 -26.51 -15.19
CA ARG A 67 -1.17 -27.50 -16.14
C ARG A 67 -0.43 -28.63 -15.43
N GLU A 68 0.35 -28.30 -14.41
CA GLU A 68 1.12 -29.26 -13.60
C GLU A 68 0.28 -29.92 -12.49
N ARG A 69 -0.99 -29.52 -12.31
CA ARG A 69 -1.88 -29.96 -11.22
C ARG A 69 -1.25 -29.86 -9.83
N ALA A 70 -0.45 -28.82 -9.60
CA ALA A 70 0.25 -28.65 -8.32
C ALA A 70 -0.74 -28.38 -7.16
N PRO A 71 -0.31 -28.53 -5.89
CA PRO A 71 -1.20 -28.35 -4.73
C PRO A 71 -1.93 -27.00 -4.73
N GLY A 72 -3.27 -27.04 -4.67
CA GLY A 72 -4.12 -25.83 -4.75
C GLY A 72 -4.34 -25.31 -6.18
N TRP A 73 -4.21 -26.15 -7.21
CA TRP A 73 -4.51 -25.79 -8.60
C TRP A 73 -5.98 -25.35 -8.81
N ALA A 74 -6.93 -25.91 -8.06
CA ALA A 74 -8.35 -25.55 -8.17
C ALA A 74 -8.60 -24.05 -7.83
N TYR A 75 -7.94 -23.53 -6.80
CA TYR A 75 -7.99 -22.10 -6.48
C TYR A 75 -7.35 -21.24 -7.58
N SER A 76 -6.33 -21.78 -8.25
CA SER A 76 -5.69 -21.09 -9.39
C SER A 76 -6.62 -21.04 -10.60
N LEU A 77 -7.41 -22.10 -10.83
CA LEU A 77 -8.44 -22.11 -11.87
C LEU A 77 -9.51 -21.05 -11.62
N PHE A 78 -9.97 -20.93 -10.37
CA PHE A 78 -10.91 -19.88 -9.98
C PHE A 78 -10.34 -18.48 -10.24
N LEU A 79 -9.11 -18.21 -9.78
CA LEU A 79 -8.44 -16.93 -9.99
C LEU A 79 -8.32 -16.57 -11.48
N VAL A 80 -7.82 -17.49 -12.31
CA VAL A 80 -7.66 -17.27 -13.76
C VAL A 80 -9.02 -17.01 -14.41
N SER A 81 -10.06 -17.74 -13.99
CA SER A 81 -11.43 -17.55 -14.51
C SER A 81 -11.95 -16.14 -14.19
N VAL A 82 -11.79 -15.68 -12.95
CA VAL A 82 -12.21 -14.32 -12.53
C VAL A 82 -11.43 -13.26 -13.30
N VAL A 83 -10.11 -13.43 -13.47
CA VAL A 83 -9.29 -12.49 -14.25
C VAL A 83 -9.77 -12.41 -15.70
N LEU A 84 -10.04 -13.54 -16.35
CA LEU A 84 -10.55 -13.57 -17.73
C LEU A 84 -11.91 -12.88 -17.85
N VAL A 85 -12.82 -13.14 -16.91
CA VAL A 85 -14.13 -12.49 -16.86
C VAL A 85 -13.98 -10.97 -16.75
N LEU A 86 -13.11 -10.48 -15.85
CA LEU A 86 -12.84 -9.06 -15.69
C LEU A 86 -12.22 -8.42 -16.93
N LEU A 87 -11.29 -9.09 -17.61
CA LEU A 87 -10.67 -8.58 -18.84
C LEU A 87 -11.66 -8.47 -20.00
N ILE A 88 -12.56 -9.45 -20.13
CA ILE A 88 -13.60 -9.45 -21.18
C ILE A 88 -14.61 -8.34 -20.91
N LEU A 89 -15.02 -8.16 -19.66
CA LEU A 89 -16.03 -7.20 -19.26
C LEU A 89 -15.50 -5.76 -19.15
N GLY A 90 -14.22 -5.59 -18.85
CA GLY A 90 -13.57 -4.28 -18.68
C GLY A 90 -13.05 -3.65 -19.97
N ARG A 91 -13.30 -4.27 -21.14
CA ARG A 91 -12.80 -3.77 -22.43
C ARG A 91 -13.39 -2.41 -22.81
N PRO A 92 -12.63 -1.53 -23.49
CA PRO A 92 -13.15 -0.28 -24.03
C PRO A 92 -14.36 -0.52 -24.94
N GLY A 93 -15.43 0.26 -24.78
CA GLY A 93 -16.69 0.10 -25.54
C GLY A 93 -17.76 -0.77 -24.86
N THR A 94 -17.47 -1.35 -23.70
CA THR A 94 -18.50 -1.80 -22.75
C THR A 94 -18.82 -0.66 -21.76
N ALA A 95 -19.73 -0.89 -20.80
CA ALA A 95 -19.90 0.01 -19.65
C ALA A 95 -18.61 0.19 -18.80
N GLY A 96 -17.52 -0.52 -19.14
CA GLY A 96 -16.19 -0.30 -18.59
C GLY A 96 -16.15 -0.62 -17.10
N PRO A 97 -15.46 0.19 -16.27
CA PRO A 97 -15.47 0.04 -14.81
C PRO A 97 -16.88 0.04 -14.19
N ASN A 98 -17.86 0.61 -14.88
CA ASN A 98 -19.25 0.71 -14.42
C ASN A 98 -20.12 -0.46 -14.89
N ALA A 99 -19.55 -1.47 -15.55
CA ALA A 99 -20.30 -2.66 -15.95
C ALA A 99 -20.82 -3.41 -14.70
N PRO A 100 -22.11 -3.83 -14.67
CA PRO A 100 -22.70 -4.49 -13.50
C PRO A 100 -21.90 -5.70 -13.00
N ALA A 101 -21.29 -6.46 -13.91
CA ALA A 101 -20.48 -7.62 -13.54
C ALA A 101 -19.08 -7.26 -12.98
N VAL A 102 -18.52 -6.11 -13.37
CA VAL A 102 -17.30 -5.57 -12.73
C VAL A 102 -17.63 -5.07 -11.33
N ALA A 103 -18.74 -4.34 -11.18
CA ALA A 103 -19.25 -3.91 -9.88
C ALA A 103 -19.57 -5.09 -8.96
N PHE A 104 -20.22 -6.13 -9.47
CA PHE A 104 -20.49 -7.38 -8.74
C PHE A 104 -19.20 -8.03 -8.24
N THR A 105 -18.17 -8.11 -9.09
CA THR A 105 -16.87 -8.68 -8.69
C THR A 105 -16.23 -7.84 -7.58
N PHE A 106 -16.32 -6.53 -7.67
CA PHE A 106 -15.83 -5.65 -6.61
C PHE A 106 -16.59 -5.87 -5.29
N GLU A 107 -17.92 -5.86 -5.34
CA GLU A 107 -18.78 -5.91 -4.16
C GLU A 107 -18.78 -7.27 -3.45
N TYR A 108 -18.75 -8.37 -4.21
CA TYR A 108 -18.90 -9.71 -3.65
C TYR A 108 -17.61 -10.53 -3.60
N LEU A 109 -16.53 -10.11 -4.28
CA LEU A 109 -15.23 -10.78 -4.19
C LEU A 109 -14.19 -9.90 -3.52
N LEU A 110 -14.00 -8.66 -4.00
CA LEU A 110 -12.92 -7.81 -3.50
C LEU A 110 -13.20 -7.26 -2.09
N LEU A 111 -14.39 -6.68 -1.86
CA LEU A 111 -14.75 -6.11 -0.56
C LEU A 111 -14.74 -7.15 0.57
N PRO A 112 -15.32 -8.36 0.42
CA PRO A 112 -15.31 -9.35 1.49
C PRO A 112 -13.91 -9.91 1.75
N LEU A 113 -13.09 -10.10 0.70
CA LEU A 113 -11.70 -10.54 0.86
C LEU A 113 -10.87 -9.50 1.60
N GLN A 114 -11.02 -8.23 1.26
CA GLN A 114 -10.37 -7.12 1.95
C GLN A 114 -10.82 -7.03 3.41
N ALA A 115 -12.13 -7.16 3.67
CA ALA A 115 -12.69 -7.18 5.01
C ALA A 115 -12.15 -8.36 5.84
N ALA A 116 -12.00 -9.55 5.24
CA ALA A 116 -11.42 -10.71 5.91
C ALA A 116 -9.95 -10.47 6.31
N ILE A 117 -9.14 -9.91 5.40
CA ILE A 117 -7.75 -9.55 5.69
C ILE A 117 -7.67 -8.49 6.78
N PHE A 118 -8.52 -7.46 6.73
CA PHE A 118 -8.57 -6.43 7.77
C PHE A 118 -9.07 -6.96 9.11
N SER A 119 -10.02 -7.88 9.12
CA SER A 119 -10.48 -8.55 10.34
C SER A 119 -9.35 -9.35 10.98
N LEU A 120 -8.61 -10.13 10.19
CA LEU A 120 -7.42 -10.84 10.67
C LEU A 120 -6.36 -9.87 11.19
N LEU A 121 -6.09 -8.79 10.45
CA LEU A 121 -5.13 -7.76 10.88
C LEU A 121 -5.55 -7.11 12.20
N ALA A 122 -6.82 -6.76 12.35
CA ALA A 122 -7.36 -6.20 13.59
C ALA A 122 -7.22 -7.20 14.76
N PHE A 123 -7.54 -8.47 14.52
CA PHE A 123 -7.36 -9.53 15.52
C PHE A 123 -5.88 -9.70 15.91
N PHE A 124 -4.95 -9.67 14.95
CA PHE A 124 -3.51 -9.76 15.24
C PHE A 124 -3.00 -8.52 16.01
N ILE A 125 -3.42 -7.32 15.62
CA ILE A 125 -3.08 -6.09 16.35
C ILE A 125 -3.58 -6.19 17.78
N LEU A 126 -4.81 -6.67 17.99
CA LEU A 126 -5.39 -6.85 19.33
C LEU A 126 -4.61 -7.90 20.14
N ALA A 127 -4.24 -9.03 19.53
CA ALA A 127 -3.47 -10.08 20.19
C ALA A 127 -2.08 -9.58 20.63
N VAL A 128 -1.39 -8.83 19.77
CA VAL A 128 -0.10 -8.21 20.08
C VAL A 128 -0.26 -7.11 21.12
N ALA A 129 -1.29 -6.27 21.01
CA ALA A 129 -1.58 -5.24 21.99
C ALA A 129 -1.86 -5.83 23.38
N TYR A 130 -2.62 -6.92 23.47
CA TYR A 130 -2.85 -7.62 24.73
C TYR A 130 -1.55 -8.15 25.35
N GLN A 131 -0.68 -8.74 24.53
CA GLN A 131 0.65 -9.18 24.98
C GLN A 131 1.50 -8.00 25.45
N ALA A 132 1.50 -6.88 24.73
CA ALA A 132 2.24 -5.67 25.08
C ALA A 132 1.74 -5.06 26.39
N VAL A 133 0.42 -4.96 26.59
CA VAL A 133 -0.21 -4.46 27.83
C VAL A 133 0.24 -5.27 29.05
N ARG A 134 0.39 -6.59 28.90
CA ARG A 134 0.84 -7.47 29.98
C ARG A 134 2.33 -7.32 30.32
N ALA A 135 3.14 -6.69 29.46
CA ALA A 135 4.58 -6.57 29.69
C ALA A 135 4.96 -5.58 30.82
N THR A 136 3.99 -4.91 31.45
CA THR A 136 4.13 -4.02 32.64
C THR A 136 5.37 -3.11 32.58
N SER A 137 5.62 -2.49 31.43
CA SER A 137 6.67 -1.48 31.30
C SER A 137 6.10 -0.07 31.51
N TRP A 138 6.95 0.86 31.90
CA TRP A 138 6.54 2.26 32.12
C TRP A 138 5.99 2.90 30.84
N GLU A 139 6.56 2.55 29.69
CA GLU A 139 6.15 3.00 28.36
C GLU A 139 4.72 2.53 28.02
N MET A 140 4.37 1.30 28.40
CA MET A 140 3.04 0.73 28.17
C MET A 140 1.96 1.45 28.98
N VAL A 141 2.27 1.85 30.21
CA VAL A 141 1.37 2.64 31.06
C VAL A 141 1.11 4.01 30.44
N LEU A 142 2.15 4.68 29.95
CA LEU A 142 2.02 5.96 29.26
C LEU A 142 1.18 5.82 27.97
N PHE A 143 1.42 4.77 27.19
CA PHE A 143 0.64 4.49 25.99
C PHE A 143 -0.85 4.26 26.30
N LEU A 144 -1.15 3.46 27.32
CA LEU A 144 -2.53 3.19 27.74
C LEU A 144 -3.23 4.44 28.25
N ALA A 145 -2.54 5.25 29.05
CA ALA A 145 -3.07 6.53 29.53
C ALA A 145 -3.39 7.47 28.36
N ALA A 146 -2.47 7.60 27.39
CA ALA A 146 -2.69 8.41 26.19
C ALA A 146 -3.86 7.88 25.35
N ALA A 147 -3.95 6.56 25.14
CA ALA A 147 -5.05 5.93 24.42
C ALA A 147 -6.40 6.17 25.10
N LEU A 148 -6.46 6.04 26.43
CA LEU A 148 -7.67 6.28 27.22
C LEU A 148 -8.13 7.74 27.10
N ILE A 149 -7.20 8.71 27.18
CA ILE A 149 -7.51 10.13 27.00
C ILE A 149 -8.10 10.40 25.61
N VAL A 150 -7.54 9.80 24.56
CA VAL A 150 -8.03 9.97 23.19
C VAL A 150 -9.44 9.37 23.01
N VAL A 151 -9.68 8.17 23.56
CA VAL A 151 -11.00 7.51 23.50
C VAL A 151 -12.05 8.31 24.25
N ILE A 152 -11.77 8.72 25.50
CA ILE A 152 -12.71 9.52 26.30
C ILE A 152 -12.97 10.87 25.65
N GLY A 153 -11.92 11.55 25.16
CA GLY A 153 -12.03 12.83 24.46
C GLY A 153 -12.77 12.75 23.10
N GLY A 154 -13.06 11.55 22.58
CA GLY A 154 -13.91 11.35 21.41
C GLY A 154 -15.34 10.93 21.71
N SER A 155 -15.64 10.65 22.97
CA SER A 155 -16.98 10.28 23.41
C SER A 155 -17.81 11.50 23.82
N PRO A 156 -19.15 11.36 23.95
CA PRO A 156 -20.01 12.43 24.48
C PRO A 156 -19.61 12.93 25.88
N LEU A 157 -18.84 12.14 26.64
CA LEU A 157 -18.31 12.52 27.96
C LEU A 157 -17.32 13.69 27.92
N ALA A 158 -16.75 13.98 26.74
CA ALA A 158 -15.85 15.11 26.55
C ALA A 158 -16.52 16.48 26.80
N ASN A 159 -17.84 16.55 26.73
CA ASN A 159 -18.60 17.77 27.02
C ASN A 159 -18.60 18.12 28.52
N ILE A 160 -18.36 17.14 29.39
CA ILE A 160 -18.32 17.33 30.86
C ILE A 160 -16.95 17.86 31.30
N VAL A 161 -15.88 17.49 30.58
CA VAL A 161 -14.50 17.91 30.86
C VAL A 161 -13.85 18.42 29.57
N PRO A 162 -14.05 19.71 29.22
CA PRO A 162 -13.56 20.30 27.97
C PRO A 162 -12.03 20.18 27.78
N GLN A 163 -11.28 20.09 28.89
CA GLN A 163 -9.82 19.93 28.90
C GLN A 163 -9.38 18.63 28.21
N LEU A 164 -10.19 17.56 28.27
CA LEU A 164 -9.88 16.29 27.61
C LEU A 164 -9.88 16.41 26.08
N SER A 165 -10.76 17.26 25.52
CA SER A 165 -10.81 17.55 24.08
C SER A 165 -9.54 18.27 23.62
N VAL A 166 -9.02 19.20 24.42
CA VAL A 166 -7.78 19.93 24.13
C VAL A 166 -6.59 18.97 24.11
N VAL A 167 -6.44 18.14 25.15
CA VAL A 167 -5.34 17.16 25.22
C VAL A 167 -5.43 16.14 24.09
N LYS A 168 -6.63 15.63 23.78
CA LYS A 168 -6.84 14.76 22.61
C LYS A 168 -6.41 15.45 21.32
N SER A 169 -6.83 16.69 21.10
CA SER A 169 -6.50 17.43 19.86
C SER A 169 -4.99 17.63 19.71
N PHE A 170 -4.29 17.92 20.80
CA PHE A 170 -2.83 17.98 20.84
C PHE A 170 -2.18 16.63 20.49
N LEU A 171 -2.62 15.54 21.12
CA LEU A 171 -2.11 14.19 20.86
C LEU A 171 -2.31 13.79 19.39
N LEU A 172 -3.48 14.06 18.82
CA LEU A 172 -3.77 13.72 17.43
C LEU A 172 -2.98 14.58 16.44
N SER A 173 -2.88 15.88 16.69
CA SER A 173 -2.25 16.84 15.76
C SER A 173 -0.72 16.80 15.75
N VAL A 174 -0.09 16.48 16.89
CA VAL A 174 1.38 16.53 17.00
C VAL A 174 1.99 15.11 17.00
N PRO A 175 1.97 14.32 18.09
CA PRO A 175 2.69 13.05 18.13
C PRO A 175 2.09 11.98 17.22
N VAL A 176 0.75 11.86 17.12
CA VAL A 176 0.12 10.85 16.25
C VAL A 176 0.34 11.18 14.77
N THR A 177 0.23 12.46 14.40
CA THR A 177 0.51 12.90 13.02
C THR A 177 1.99 12.75 12.67
N ALA A 178 2.91 13.05 13.59
CA ALA A 178 4.34 12.82 13.39
C ALA A 178 4.65 11.32 13.25
N GLY A 179 4.10 10.48 14.12
CA GLY A 179 4.28 9.02 14.09
C GLY A 179 3.72 8.37 12.83
N SER A 180 2.51 8.75 12.40
CA SER A 180 1.91 8.25 11.16
C SER A 180 2.72 8.65 9.92
N ARG A 181 3.23 9.88 9.86
CA ARG A 181 4.15 10.31 8.79
C ARG A 181 5.44 9.49 8.79
N GLY A 182 6.05 9.27 9.95
CA GLY A 182 7.23 8.42 10.08
C GLY A 182 6.99 6.97 9.65
N LEU A 183 5.84 6.40 10.02
CA LEU A 183 5.41 5.07 9.60
C LEU A 183 5.25 4.99 8.07
N LEU A 184 4.57 5.96 7.46
CA LEU A 184 4.39 6.02 6.00
C LEU A 184 5.73 6.07 5.26
N LEU A 185 6.67 6.89 5.75
CA LEU A 185 8.04 6.93 5.21
C LEU A 185 8.75 5.58 5.38
N GLY A 186 8.62 4.94 6.54
CA GLY A 186 9.18 3.60 6.79
C GLY A 186 8.61 2.54 5.86
N ILE A 187 7.29 2.55 5.62
CA ILE A 187 6.62 1.65 4.67
C ILE A 187 7.13 1.90 3.25
N ALA A 188 7.21 3.16 2.82
CA ALA A 188 7.71 3.51 1.49
C ALA A 188 9.15 3.02 1.28
N LEU A 189 10.03 3.21 2.28
CA LEU A 189 11.39 2.71 2.26
C LEU A 189 11.46 1.19 2.27
N GLY A 190 10.62 0.51 3.06
CA GLY A 190 10.56 -0.95 3.14
C GLY A 190 10.10 -1.60 1.83
N VAL A 191 9.08 -1.02 1.17
CA VAL A 191 8.61 -1.45 -0.15
C VAL A 191 9.71 -1.25 -1.19
N THR A 192 10.37 -0.08 -1.18
CA THR A 192 11.48 0.22 -2.10
C THR A 192 12.64 -0.76 -1.89
N ALA A 193 13.04 -1.02 -0.64
CA ALA A 193 14.10 -1.96 -0.31
C ALA A 193 13.76 -3.41 -0.75
N THR A 194 12.50 -3.83 -0.60
CA THR A 194 12.04 -5.15 -1.05
C THR A 194 12.06 -5.24 -2.58
N GLY A 195 11.58 -4.21 -3.28
CA GLY A 195 11.65 -4.14 -4.75
C GLY A 195 13.11 -4.18 -5.25
N LEU A 196 14.00 -3.44 -4.60
CA LEU A 196 15.44 -3.48 -4.87
C LEU A 196 16.02 -4.87 -4.63
N ARG A 197 15.69 -5.52 -3.51
CA ARG A 197 16.15 -6.88 -3.21
C ARG A 197 15.73 -7.85 -4.31
N LEU A 198 14.47 -7.82 -4.75
CA LEU A 198 14.01 -8.68 -5.85
C LEU A 198 14.77 -8.42 -7.16
N ALA A 199 15.00 -7.15 -7.51
CA ALA A 199 15.78 -6.77 -8.69
C ALA A 199 17.27 -7.17 -8.60
N PHE A 200 17.82 -7.26 -7.39
CA PHE A 200 19.21 -7.66 -7.15
C PHE A 200 19.39 -9.18 -6.99
N ASP A 201 18.47 -9.85 -6.32
CA ASP A 201 18.55 -11.28 -5.93
C ASP A 201 18.04 -12.24 -7.03
N GLY A 202 17.18 -11.76 -7.93
CA GLY A 202 16.74 -12.53 -9.12
C GLY A 202 17.87 -12.96 -10.08
N ARG A 203 19.12 -12.55 -9.81
CA ARG A 203 20.31 -12.93 -10.59
C ARG A 203 20.99 -14.22 -10.12
N ARG A 204 20.56 -14.82 -9.00
CA ARG A 204 21.08 -16.11 -8.52
C ARG A 204 20.40 -17.33 -9.16
N TYR A 205 19.29 -17.14 -9.89
CA TYR A 205 18.50 -18.23 -10.48
C TYR A 205 18.82 -18.52 -11.96
N PHE A 206 19.74 -17.78 -12.58
CA PHE A 206 20.16 -17.97 -13.98
C PHE A 206 21.62 -18.42 -14.12
N GLN A 207 22.16 -19.11 -13.10
CA GLN A 207 23.40 -19.86 -13.18
C GLN A 207 23.11 -21.34 -12.94
#